data_AF-A0A957QF13-F1
#
_entry.id   AF-A0A957QF13-F1
#
_cell.length_a   1.000
_cell.length_b   1.000
_cell.length_c   1.000
_cell.angle_alpha   90.00
_cell.angle_beta   90.00
_cell.angle_gamma   90.00
#
_symmetry.space_group_name_H-M   'P 1'
#
loop_
_entity.id
_entity.type
_entity.pdbx_description
1 polymer ?
#
loop_
_entity_poly.entity_id
_entity_poly.type
_entity_poly.pdbx_seq_one_letter_code
_entity_poly.pdbx_strand_id
1 'polypeptide(L)'
;MATPNPIDEQQAARRTGKRSLLILGGVLLALGLYVSAFLVPDVLKTAVGPQSFTLVQAAERAGDAPLYARIVDGAWDCETLRQVRGISATALRYGSVREETRYSDVFFTDETRDVVVFVTLSGAVTCEDLGQQRPEGYLYAMNSDTQQDLTNEARLARYFMADTFLEFCGYCGRQNSLIGAIFGVAFVVLGSVMLVAGRRMKI
;
A
#
# COMPACT_ATOMS: atom_id res chain seq x y z
N MET A 1 48.45 -34.20 -19.05
CA MET A 1 47.11 -33.80 -18.56
C MET A 1 46.11 -34.18 -19.63
N ALA A 2 45.18 -35.08 -19.33
CA ALA A 2 44.14 -35.47 -20.30
C ALA A 2 43.09 -34.35 -20.34
N THR A 3 42.79 -33.84 -21.53
CA THR A 3 41.70 -32.88 -21.72
C THR A 3 40.35 -33.62 -21.61
N PRO A 4 39.39 -33.11 -20.83
CA PRO A 4 38.07 -33.72 -20.69
C PRO A 4 37.37 -33.85 -22.04
N ASN A 5 36.59 -34.93 -22.19
CA ASN A 5 35.82 -35.21 -23.40
C ASN A 5 34.68 -34.18 -23.52
N PRO A 6 34.55 -33.45 -24.65
CA PRO A 6 33.52 -32.42 -24.84
C PRO A 6 32.08 -32.94 -24.66
N ILE A 7 31.85 -34.24 -24.86
CA ILE A 7 30.52 -34.86 -24.66
C ILE A 7 30.16 -34.92 -23.17
N ASP A 8 31.13 -35.23 -22.30
CA ASP A 8 30.92 -35.33 -20.85
C ASP A 8 30.67 -33.95 -20.23
N GLU A 9 31.37 -32.92 -20.73
CA GLU A 9 31.14 -31.53 -20.32
C GLU A 9 29.74 -31.04 -20.71
N GLN A 10 29.26 -31.37 -21.92
CA GLN A 10 27.91 -31.02 -22.36
C GLN A 10 26.83 -31.72 -21.54
N GLN A 11 27.01 -32.99 -21.17
CA GLN A 11 26.06 -33.71 -20.33
C GLN A 11 26.04 -33.18 -18.88
N ALA A 12 27.20 -32.87 -18.31
CA ALA A 12 27.30 -32.27 -16.99
C ALA A 12 26.62 -30.89 -16.95
N ALA A 13 26.86 -30.05 -17.97
CA ALA A 13 26.21 -28.74 -18.11
C ALA A 13 24.67 -28.87 -18.20
N ARG A 14 24.15 -29.85 -18.94
CA ARG A 14 22.70 -30.12 -19.04
C ARG A 14 22.08 -30.56 -17.72
N ARG A 15 22.76 -31.43 -16.95
CA ARG A 15 22.28 -31.86 -15.63
C ARG A 15 22.25 -30.71 -14.64
N THR A 16 23.30 -29.89 -14.63
CA THR A 16 23.37 -28.69 -13.79
C THR A 16 22.30 -27.69 -14.18
N GLY A 17 22.11 -27.41 -15.48
CA GLY A 17 21.04 -26.54 -15.97
C GLY A 17 19.64 -27.04 -15.59
N LYS A 18 19.39 -28.34 -15.71
CA LYS A 18 18.11 -28.96 -15.29
C LYS A 18 17.82 -28.72 -13.82
N ARG A 19 18.81 -29.00 -12.97
CA ARG A 19 18.70 -28.85 -11.51
C ARG A 19 18.48 -27.39 -11.13
N SER A 20 19.24 -26.47 -11.74
CA SER A 20 19.08 -25.04 -11.50
C SER A 20 17.69 -24.52 -11.90
N LEU A 21 17.16 -24.94 -13.06
CA LEU A 21 15.80 -24.58 -13.49
C LEU A 21 14.71 -25.08 -12.52
N LEU A 22 14.83 -26.31 -12.04
CA LEU A 22 13.87 -26.86 -11.08
C LEU A 22 13.93 -26.16 -9.73
N ILE A 23 15.13 -25.89 -9.22
CA ILE A 23 15.32 -25.16 -7.95
C ILE A 23 14.79 -23.73 -8.08
N LEU A 24 15.21 -23.00 -9.10
CA LEU A 24 14.78 -21.61 -9.30
C LEU A 24 13.27 -21.53 -9.54
N GLY A 25 12.69 -22.44 -10.33
CA GLY A 25 11.26 -22.52 -10.55
C GLY A 25 10.47 -22.80 -9.27
N GLY A 26 10.97 -23.70 -8.42
CA GLY A 26 10.38 -23.99 -7.12
C GLY A 26 10.44 -22.79 -6.16
N VAL A 27 11.58 -22.09 -6.10
CA VAL A 27 11.74 -20.89 -5.28
C VAL A 27 10.81 -19.76 -5.74
N LEU A 28 10.74 -19.50 -7.05
CA LEU A 28 9.86 -18.47 -7.61
C LEU A 28 8.39 -18.80 -7.34
N LEU A 29 7.99 -20.07 -7.46
CA LEU A 29 6.62 -20.48 -7.20
C LEU A 29 6.26 -20.32 -5.71
N ALA A 30 7.15 -20.73 -4.80
CA ALA A 30 6.94 -20.55 -3.36
C ALA A 30 6.85 -19.06 -2.99
N LEU A 31 7.74 -18.22 -3.54
CA LEU A 31 7.73 -16.79 -3.31
C LEU A 31 6.47 -16.12 -3.90
N GLY A 32 6.07 -16.52 -5.10
CA GLY A 32 4.83 -16.03 -5.73
C GLY A 32 3.60 -16.40 -4.91
N LEU A 33 3.49 -17.64 -4.46
CA LEU A 33 2.39 -18.09 -3.59
C LEU A 33 2.37 -17.35 -2.25
N TYR A 34 3.53 -17.16 -1.63
CA TYR A 34 3.66 -16.40 -0.40
C TYR A 34 3.14 -14.97 -0.59
N VAL A 35 3.66 -14.25 -1.59
CA VAL A 35 3.23 -12.88 -1.90
C VAL A 35 1.74 -12.83 -2.21
N SER A 36 1.21 -13.77 -2.99
CA SER A 36 -0.23 -13.85 -3.29
C SER A 36 -1.08 -14.10 -2.05
N ALA A 37 -0.66 -14.93 -1.11
CA ALA A 37 -1.45 -15.24 0.10
C ALA A 37 -1.72 -13.99 0.96
N PHE A 38 -0.76 -13.07 1.04
CA PHE A 38 -0.92 -11.82 1.79
C PHE A 38 -1.62 -10.73 0.98
N LEU A 39 -1.39 -10.66 -0.33
CA LEU A 39 -1.91 -9.56 -1.15
C LEU A 39 -3.29 -9.81 -1.74
N VAL A 40 -3.67 -11.07 -2.04
CA VAL A 40 -4.95 -11.38 -2.67
C VAL A 40 -6.16 -10.88 -1.85
N PRO A 41 -6.22 -11.03 -0.51
CA PRO A 41 -7.33 -10.50 0.26
C PRO A 41 -7.51 -8.98 0.11
N ASP A 42 -6.41 -8.22 0.13
CA ASP A 42 -6.45 -6.76 -0.01
C ASP A 42 -6.76 -6.32 -1.44
N VAL A 43 -6.25 -7.05 -2.45
CA VAL A 43 -6.57 -6.81 -3.86
C VAL A 43 -8.06 -7.05 -4.13
N LEU A 44 -8.63 -8.12 -3.59
CA LEU A 44 -10.05 -8.42 -3.76
C LEU A 44 -10.93 -7.34 -3.11
N LYS A 45 -10.58 -6.90 -1.89
CA LYS A 45 -11.29 -5.80 -1.22
C LYS A 45 -11.20 -4.50 -2.01
N THR A 46 -10.05 -4.17 -2.58
CA THR A 46 -9.86 -2.95 -3.38
C THR A 46 -10.42 -3.06 -4.80
N ALA A 47 -10.57 -4.26 -5.36
CA ALA A 47 -11.14 -4.48 -6.69
C ALA A 47 -12.64 -4.16 -6.75
N VAL A 48 -13.38 -4.43 -5.67
CA VAL A 48 -14.80 -4.04 -5.53
C VAL A 48 -14.96 -2.52 -5.45
N GLY A 49 -13.87 -1.79 -5.16
CA GLY A 49 -13.86 -0.35 -4.99
C GLY A 49 -14.20 0.07 -3.55
N PRO A 50 -14.05 1.35 -3.23
CA PRO A 50 -14.38 1.87 -1.91
C PRO A 50 -15.90 1.79 -1.68
N GLN A 51 -16.29 1.37 -0.48
CA GLN A 51 -17.69 1.46 -0.07
C GLN A 51 -18.01 2.91 0.33
N SER A 52 -19.08 3.47 -0.22
CA SER A 52 -19.50 4.83 0.09
C SER A 52 -20.25 4.87 1.43
N PHE A 53 -19.81 5.74 2.34
CA PHE A 53 -20.44 5.95 3.64
C PHE A 53 -20.64 7.45 3.89
N THR A 54 -21.68 7.80 4.64
CA THR A 54 -21.73 9.11 5.28
C THR A 54 -20.76 9.16 6.48
N LEU A 55 -20.42 10.35 6.99
CA LEU A 55 -19.59 10.50 8.18
C LEU A 55 -20.15 9.76 9.40
N VAL A 56 -21.46 9.83 9.61
CA VAL A 56 -22.14 9.11 10.70
C VAL A 56 -22.04 7.60 10.51
N GLN A 57 -22.27 7.10 9.30
CA GLN A 57 -22.11 5.67 9.01
C GLN A 57 -20.66 5.20 9.14
N ALA A 58 -19.71 6.06 8.76
CA ALA A 58 -18.29 5.81 8.92
C ALA A 58 -17.93 5.69 10.42
N ALA A 59 -18.47 6.57 11.27
CA ALA A 59 -18.30 6.51 12.72
C ALA A 59 -18.83 5.19 13.33
N GLU A 60 -20.01 4.73 12.90
CA GLU A 60 -20.60 3.48 13.39
C GLU A 60 -19.86 2.21 12.92
N ARG A 61 -19.17 2.29 11.77
CA ARG A 61 -18.51 1.13 11.13
C ARG A 61 -17.01 1.08 11.36
N ALA A 62 -16.40 2.21 11.71
CA ALA A 62 -14.99 2.27 12.03
C ALA A 62 -14.71 1.45 13.29
N GLY A 63 -13.70 0.59 13.20
CA GLY A 63 -13.19 -0.17 14.33
C GLY A 63 -11.70 -0.43 14.13
N ASP A 64 -11.18 -1.47 14.77
CA ASP A 64 -9.76 -1.82 14.69
C ASP A 64 -9.36 -2.36 13.31
N ALA A 65 -10.32 -2.89 12.54
CA ALA A 65 -10.06 -3.49 11.23
C ALA A 65 -10.16 -2.43 10.11
N PRO A 66 -9.22 -2.43 9.14
CA PRO A 66 -9.27 -1.54 7.97
C PRO A 66 -10.56 -1.69 7.17
N LEU A 67 -11.25 -0.58 6.95
CA LEU A 67 -12.38 -0.50 6.01
C LEU A 67 -12.01 0.36 4.81
N TYR A 68 -12.03 -0.21 3.60
CA TYR A 68 -11.80 0.57 2.38
C TYR A 68 -13.08 1.34 2.00
N ALA A 69 -13.05 2.65 2.21
CA ALA A 69 -14.23 3.51 2.23
C ALA A 69 -14.03 4.79 1.39
N ARG A 70 -15.15 5.39 1.01
CA ARG A 70 -15.25 6.76 0.48
C ARG A 70 -16.29 7.51 1.28
N ILE A 71 -15.93 8.66 1.83
CA ILE A 71 -16.85 9.49 2.62
C ILE A 71 -17.56 10.47 1.69
N VAL A 72 -18.89 10.44 1.63
CA VAL A 72 -19.66 11.18 0.60
C VAL A 72 -20.15 12.57 1.04
N ASP A 73 -20.21 12.83 2.34
CA ASP A 73 -20.70 14.06 2.96
C ASP A 73 -19.66 14.66 3.92
N GLY A 74 -19.84 15.92 4.35
CA GLY A 74 -18.88 16.67 5.15
C GLY A 74 -18.08 17.71 4.36
N ALA A 75 -17.13 18.34 5.04
CA ALA A 75 -16.32 19.44 4.52
C ALA A 75 -14.86 19.33 4.97
N TRP A 76 -13.94 19.74 4.10
CA TRP A 76 -12.52 19.89 4.42
C TRP A 76 -12.30 21.12 5.29
N ASP A 77 -11.61 20.97 6.41
CA ASP A 77 -11.14 22.09 7.21
C ASP A 77 -9.76 22.52 6.71
N CYS A 78 -9.74 23.28 5.62
CA CYS A 78 -8.51 23.67 4.94
C CYS A 78 -7.56 24.52 5.80
N GLU A 79 -8.03 25.16 6.88
CA GLU A 79 -7.16 25.86 7.84
C GLU A 79 -6.22 24.89 8.58
N THR A 80 -6.56 23.59 8.60
CA THR A 80 -5.75 22.55 9.23
C THR A 80 -4.81 21.82 8.28
N LEU A 81 -4.82 22.19 7.00
CA LEU A 81 -3.97 21.57 5.98
C LEU A 81 -2.50 21.78 6.34
N ARG A 82 -1.80 20.68 6.61
CA ARG A 82 -0.36 20.66 6.91
C ARG A 82 0.34 19.78 5.91
N GLN A 83 1.37 20.33 5.26
CA GLN A 83 2.25 19.58 4.39
C GLN A 83 3.48 19.13 5.18
N VAL A 84 3.70 17.83 5.27
CA VAL A 84 4.87 17.27 5.94
C VAL A 84 5.97 17.02 4.92
N ARG A 85 7.06 17.77 5.08
CA ARG A 85 8.25 17.65 4.26
C ARG A 85 9.17 16.57 4.81
N GLY A 86 9.82 15.85 3.90
CA GLY A 86 10.87 14.93 4.26
C GLY A 86 11.86 14.72 3.14
N ILE A 87 13.00 14.14 3.48
CA ILE A 87 14.02 13.83 2.50
C ILE A 87 13.51 12.71 1.59
N SER A 88 13.42 12.96 0.28
CA SER A 88 13.03 11.95 -0.69
C SER A 88 14.11 10.87 -0.80
N ALA A 89 13.72 9.59 -0.72
CA ALA A 89 14.67 8.47 -0.84
C ALA A 89 15.36 8.45 -2.22
N THR A 90 14.65 8.93 -3.24
CA THR A 90 15.17 9.13 -4.59
C THR A 90 16.22 10.23 -4.64
N ALA A 91 15.99 11.33 -3.90
CA ALA A 91 16.88 12.47 -3.81
C ALA A 91 18.24 12.11 -3.14
N LEU A 92 18.21 11.25 -2.10
CA LEU A 92 19.41 10.69 -1.49
C LEU A 92 20.28 9.88 -2.48
N ARG A 93 19.65 9.18 -3.44
CA ARG A 93 20.35 8.31 -4.40
C ARG A 93 21.14 9.10 -5.46
N TYR A 94 20.73 10.33 -5.76
CA TYR A 94 21.32 11.17 -6.81
C TYR A 94 22.10 12.37 -6.29
N GLY A 95 22.35 12.44 -4.97
CA GLY A 95 23.19 13.47 -4.35
C GLY A 95 22.56 14.88 -4.31
N SER A 96 21.31 15.04 -4.75
CA SER A 96 20.55 16.27 -4.56
C SER A 96 19.68 16.12 -3.32
N VAL A 97 20.04 16.76 -2.22
CA VAL A 97 19.15 16.82 -1.05
C VAL A 97 18.06 17.84 -1.37
N ARG A 98 16.94 17.37 -1.93
CA ARG A 98 15.74 18.17 -2.09
C ARG A 98 14.68 17.68 -1.11
N GLU A 99 14.20 18.60 -0.26
CA GLU A 99 13.02 18.34 0.56
C GLU A 99 11.81 18.33 -0.36
N GLU A 100 11.06 17.23 -0.33
CA GLU A 100 9.80 17.06 -1.03
C GLU A 100 8.70 16.84 0.01
N THR A 101 7.49 17.31 -0.27
CA THR A 101 6.33 16.99 0.56
C THR A 101 6.05 15.50 0.43
N ARG A 102 6.22 14.76 1.53
CA ARG A 102 5.97 13.31 1.56
C ARG A 102 4.47 13.04 1.61
N TYR A 103 3.77 13.76 2.47
CA TYR A 103 2.33 13.64 2.65
C TYR A 103 1.74 14.96 3.14
N SER A 104 0.42 15.07 3.00
CA SER A 104 -0.38 16.18 3.50
C SER A 104 -1.44 15.65 4.46
N ASP A 105 -1.57 16.29 5.60
CA ASP A 105 -2.58 15.99 6.61
C ASP A 105 -3.64 17.10 6.62
N VAL A 106 -4.90 16.73 6.70
CA VAL A 106 -6.00 17.68 6.78
C VAL A 106 -7.18 17.03 7.51
N PHE A 107 -7.96 17.83 8.24
CA PHE A 107 -9.18 17.34 8.85
C PHE A 107 -10.38 17.47 7.89
N PHE A 108 -11.26 16.48 7.99
CA PHE A 108 -12.51 16.43 7.28
C PHE A 108 -13.62 16.17 8.30
N THR A 109 -14.66 17.00 8.32
CA THR A 109 -15.64 17.04 9.41
C THR A 109 -17.03 17.33 8.88
N ASP A 110 -18.05 17.00 9.66
CA ASP A 110 -19.42 17.40 9.38
C ASP A 110 -19.67 18.88 9.80
N GLU A 111 -20.86 19.41 9.52
CA GLU A 111 -21.21 20.80 9.82
C GLU A 111 -21.21 21.10 11.32
N THR A 112 -21.59 20.13 12.15
CA THR A 112 -21.66 20.28 13.62
C THR A 112 -20.33 20.00 14.30
N ARG A 113 -19.39 19.36 13.60
CA ARG A 113 -18.08 18.93 14.09
C ARG A 113 -18.15 17.86 15.18
N ASP A 114 -19.19 17.04 15.14
CA ASP A 114 -19.37 15.91 16.04
C ASP A 114 -18.50 14.72 15.62
N VAL A 115 -18.22 14.59 14.31
CA VAL A 115 -17.38 13.53 13.72
C VAL A 115 -16.20 14.15 12.98
N VAL A 116 -14.99 13.85 13.45
CA VAL A 116 -13.75 14.39 12.90
C VAL A 116 -12.90 13.30 12.31
N VAL A 117 -12.57 13.45 11.04
CA VAL A 117 -11.70 12.53 10.29
C VAL A 117 -10.35 13.19 10.06
N PHE A 118 -9.31 12.60 10.60
CA PHE A 118 -7.94 12.94 10.26
C PHE A 118 -7.55 12.23 8.96
N VAL A 119 -7.29 12.98 7.89
CA VAL A 119 -7.00 12.44 6.57
C VAL A 119 -5.54 12.69 6.20
N THR A 120 -4.80 11.63 5.89
CA THR A 120 -3.45 11.73 5.34
C THR A 120 -3.43 11.33 3.87
N LEU A 121 -2.89 12.21 3.03
CA LEU A 121 -2.80 12.12 1.58
C LEU A 121 -1.34 12.09 1.12
N SER A 122 -1.03 11.35 0.05
CA SER A 122 0.33 11.33 -0.50
C SER A 122 0.67 12.65 -1.20
N GLY A 123 1.89 13.14 -1.00
CA GLY A 123 2.40 14.32 -1.71
C GLY A 123 1.81 15.64 -1.22
N ALA A 124 2.04 16.70 -1.99
CA ALA A 124 1.46 18.01 -1.76
C ALA A 124 0.07 18.09 -2.39
N VAL A 125 -0.91 18.50 -1.58
CA VAL A 125 -2.27 18.85 -2.05
C VAL A 125 -2.59 20.28 -1.64
N THR A 126 -3.44 20.93 -2.43
CA THR A 126 -3.99 22.26 -2.11
C THR A 126 -5.45 22.15 -1.68
N CYS A 127 -5.98 23.19 -1.01
CA CYS A 127 -7.39 23.23 -0.66
C CYS A 127 -8.31 23.23 -1.91
N GLU A 128 -7.84 23.77 -3.04
CA GLU A 128 -8.56 23.73 -4.31
C GLU A 128 -8.69 22.28 -4.83
N ASP A 129 -7.61 21.51 -4.77
CA ASP A 129 -7.63 20.08 -5.13
C ASP A 129 -8.59 19.31 -4.23
N LEU A 130 -8.57 19.59 -2.93
CA LEU A 130 -9.46 18.97 -1.94
C LEU A 130 -10.92 19.31 -2.20
N GLY A 131 -11.24 20.54 -2.58
CA GLY A 131 -12.62 20.96 -2.88
C GLY A 131 -13.30 20.16 -4.01
N GLN A 132 -12.50 19.55 -4.88
CA GLN A 132 -12.99 18.71 -5.99
C GLN A 132 -13.02 17.21 -5.64
N GLN A 133 -12.51 16.83 -4.47
CA GLN A 133 -12.29 15.44 -4.08
C GLN A 133 -12.96 15.12 -2.74
N ARG A 134 -13.36 13.86 -2.59
CA ARG A 134 -13.85 13.31 -1.33
C ARG A 134 -12.79 12.36 -0.75
N PRO A 135 -12.67 12.24 0.59
CA PRO A 135 -11.75 11.28 1.18
C PRO A 135 -12.04 9.85 0.68
N GLU A 136 -11.05 9.19 0.08
CA GLU A 136 -11.09 7.80 -0.38
C GLU A 136 -9.82 7.04 0.01
N GLY A 137 -9.94 5.87 0.64
CA GLY A 137 -8.83 5.24 1.34
C GLY A 137 -9.28 4.24 2.39
N TYR A 138 -8.35 3.89 3.29
CA TYR A 138 -8.67 3.03 4.41
C TYR A 138 -9.07 3.87 5.63
N LEU A 139 -10.25 3.58 6.16
CA LEU A 139 -10.84 4.17 7.34
C LEU A 139 -10.64 3.26 8.56
N TYR A 140 -10.30 3.88 9.69
CA TYR A 140 -10.10 3.23 10.99
C TYR A 140 -10.63 4.14 12.11
N ALA A 141 -10.88 3.56 13.28
CA ALA A 141 -10.94 4.36 14.49
C ALA A 141 -9.57 4.99 14.74
N MET A 142 -9.54 6.27 15.13
CA MET A 142 -8.27 6.93 15.46
C MET A 142 -7.64 6.24 16.65
N ASN A 143 -6.38 5.81 16.51
CA ASN A 143 -5.67 5.15 17.60
C ASN A 143 -5.27 6.18 18.69
N SER A 144 -5.00 5.69 19.91
CA SER A 144 -4.65 6.53 21.06
C SER A 144 -3.39 7.37 20.85
N ASP A 145 -2.41 6.82 20.12
CA ASP A 145 -1.10 7.46 19.91
C ASP A 145 -1.24 8.64 18.96
N THR A 146 -1.92 8.46 17.81
CA THR A 146 -2.30 9.51 16.87
C THR A 146 -3.11 10.59 17.59
N GLN A 147 -4.09 10.20 18.40
CA GLN A 147 -4.93 11.16 19.13
C GLN A 147 -4.09 11.98 20.14
N GLN A 148 -3.18 11.33 20.87
CA GLN A 148 -2.28 11.99 21.81
C GLN A 148 -1.33 12.95 21.08
N ASP A 149 -0.73 12.53 19.96
CA ASP A 149 0.18 13.35 19.16
C ASP A 149 -0.54 14.61 18.64
N LEU A 150 -1.73 14.44 18.05
CA LEU A 150 -2.53 15.57 17.55
C LEU A 150 -3.02 16.48 18.69
N THR A 151 -3.20 15.94 19.90
CA THR A 151 -3.54 16.73 21.10
C THR A 151 -2.34 17.54 21.57
N ASN A 152 -1.15 16.94 21.61
CA ASN A 152 0.10 17.61 21.98
C ASN A 152 0.47 18.73 21.00
N GLU A 153 0.15 18.54 19.72
CA GLU A 153 0.31 19.58 18.68
C GLU A 153 -0.82 20.63 18.69
N ALA A 154 -1.76 20.56 19.64
CA ALA A 154 -2.96 21.41 19.73
C ALA A 154 -3.84 21.41 18.48
N ARG A 155 -3.71 20.39 17.62
CA ARG A 155 -4.48 20.28 16.37
C ARG A 155 -5.93 19.86 16.61
N LEU A 156 -6.17 19.04 17.63
CA LEU A 156 -7.53 18.66 18.05
C LEU A 156 -8.24 19.73 18.87
N ALA A 157 -7.55 20.80 19.28
CA ALA A 157 -8.15 21.84 20.12
C ALA A 157 -9.37 22.52 19.47
N ARG A 158 -9.43 22.56 18.13
CA ARG A 158 -10.56 23.10 17.35
C ARG A 158 -11.80 22.18 17.34
N TYR A 159 -11.64 20.95 17.83
CA TYR A 159 -12.64 19.88 17.82
C TYR A 159 -12.87 19.28 19.21
N PHE A 160 -12.67 20.07 20.27
CA PHE A 160 -12.81 19.58 21.65
C PHE A 160 -14.22 19.08 22.02
N MET A 161 -15.22 19.40 21.20
CA MET A 161 -16.61 18.94 21.34
C MET A 161 -16.92 17.68 20.53
N ALA A 162 -15.99 17.22 19.68
CA ALA A 162 -16.21 16.05 18.85
C ALA A 162 -16.22 14.77 19.70
N ASP A 163 -17.23 13.93 19.49
CA ASP A 163 -17.37 12.67 20.21
C ASP A 163 -16.63 11.52 19.50
N THR A 164 -16.42 11.64 18.18
CA THR A 164 -15.81 10.58 17.37
C THR A 164 -14.62 11.09 16.56
N PHE A 165 -13.49 10.40 16.71
CA PHE A 165 -12.27 10.64 15.94
C PHE A 165 -11.95 9.44 15.06
N LEU A 166 -11.82 9.71 13.76
CA LEU A 166 -11.53 8.72 12.74
C LEU A 166 -10.19 9.03 12.09
N GLU A 167 -9.51 7.99 11.63
CA GLU A 167 -8.27 8.12 10.86
C GLU A 167 -8.47 7.55 9.46
N PHE A 168 -7.97 8.26 8.47
CA PHE A 168 -8.19 7.94 7.08
C PHE A 168 -6.88 8.04 6.29
N CYS A 169 -6.38 6.89 5.83
CA CYS A 169 -5.16 6.84 5.04
C CYS A 169 -5.49 6.74 3.54
N GLY A 170 -5.40 7.88 2.84
CA GLY A 170 -5.68 7.98 1.40
C GLY A 170 -4.61 7.35 0.52
N TYR A 171 -3.36 7.27 0.99
CA TYR A 171 -2.24 6.68 0.24
C TYR A 171 -1.91 5.23 0.63
N CYS A 172 -2.51 4.71 1.71
CA CYS A 172 -2.39 3.30 2.07
C CYS A 172 -3.16 2.39 1.10
N GLY A 173 -3.93 2.96 0.16
CA GLY A 173 -4.85 2.27 -0.76
C GLY A 173 -4.32 1.93 -2.16
N ARG A 174 -4.68 0.71 -2.61
CA ARG A 174 -4.66 0.12 -3.98
C ARG A 174 -3.33 0.03 -4.73
N GLN A 175 -2.51 1.08 -4.84
CA GLN A 175 -1.36 1.06 -5.77
C GLN A 175 -0.24 0.09 -5.33
N ASN A 176 0.11 0.08 -4.05
CA ASN A 176 1.14 -0.84 -3.53
C ASN A 176 0.67 -2.31 -3.53
N SER A 177 -0.61 -2.54 -3.24
CA SER A 177 -1.21 -3.88 -3.23
C SER A 177 -1.35 -4.46 -4.64
N LEU A 178 -1.77 -3.66 -5.62
CA LEU A 178 -1.92 -4.07 -7.02
C LEU A 178 -0.58 -4.45 -7.66
N ILE A 179 0.47 -3.64 -7.43
CA ILE A 179 1.82 -3.93 -7.93
C ILE A 179 2.31 -5.26 -7.39
N GLY A 180 2.19 -5.49 -6.08
CA GLY A 180 2.60 -6.75 -5.47
C GLY A 180 1.81 -7.96 -6.00
N ALA A 181 0.50 -7.79 -6.27
CA ALA A 181 -0.34 -8.84 -6.84
C ALA A 181 0.12 -9.26 -8.25
N ILE A 182 0.44 -8.27 -9.10
CA ILE A 182 0.98 -8.50 -10.45
C ILE A 182 2.31 -9.26 -10.36
N PHE A 183 3.21 -8.85 -9.46
CA PHE A 183 4.47 -9.55 -9.24
C PHE A 183 4.25 -10.98 -8.72
N GLY A 184 3.31 -11.19 -7.78
CA GLY A 184 2.95 -12.51 -7.28
C GLY A 184 2.50 -13.46 -8.41
N VAL A 185 1.56 -13.01 -9.25
CA VAL A 185 1.10 -13.78 -10.42
C VAL A 185 2.24 -14.06 -11.39
N ALA A 186 3.08 -13.07 -11.70
CA ALA A 186 4.22 -13.25 -12.58
C ALA A 186 5.20 -14.31 -12.04
N PHE A 187 5.49 -14.31 -10.74
CA PHE A 187 6.35 -15.31 -10.12
C PHE A 187 5.76 -16.72 -10.14
N VAL A 188 4.46 -16.87 -9.89
CA VAL A 188 3.78 -18.17 -9.99
C VAL A 188 3.83 -18.71 -11.42
N VAL A 189 3.55 -17.86 -12.42
CA VAL A 189 3.59 -18.25 -13.84
C VAL A 189 5.00 -18.63 -14.27
N LEU A 190 5.99 -17.77 -14.01
CA LEU A 190 7.39 -18.02 -14.37
C LEU A 190 7.94 -19.26 -13.66
N GLY A 191 7.66 -19.42 -12.36
CA GLY A 191 8.05 -20.59 -11.59
C GLY A 191 7.46 -21.88 -12.17
N SER A 192 6.16 -21.86 -12.52
CA SER A 192 5.47 -22.98 -13.16
C SER A 192 6.10 -23.35 -14.51
N VAL A 193 6.38 -22.35 -15.36
CA VAL A 193 7.03 -22.55 -16.67
C VAL A 193 8.42 -23.18 -16.52
N MET A 194 9.23 -22.67 -15.59
CA MET A 194 10.57 -23.20 -15.31
C MET A 194 10.53 -24.65 -14.80
N LEU A 195 9.55 -24.99 -13.95
CA LEU A 195 9.36 -26.36 -13.48
C LEU A 195 8.99 -27.31 -14.63
N VAL A 196 8.08 -26.89 -15.52
CA VAL A 196 7.69 -27.67 -16.69
C VAL A 196 8.86 -27.83 -17.67
N ALA A 197 9.60 -26.76 -17.95
CA ALA A 197 10.77 -26.78 -18.83
C ALA A 197 11.88 -27.68 -18.28
N GLY A 198 12.20 -27.55 -16.98
CA GLY A 198 13.18 -28.40 -16.29
C GLY A 198 12.78 -29.88 -16.31
N ARG A 199 11.48 -30.21 -16.14
CA ARG A 199 10.99 -31.59 -16.26
C ARG A 199 11.11 -32.15 -17.67
N ARG A 200 10.85 -31.32 -18.70
CA ARG A 200 10.90 -31.72 -20.12
C ARG A 200 12.31 -31.83 -20.69
N MET A 201 13.32 -31.26 -20.04
CA MET A 201 14.71 -31.45 -20.44
C MET A 201 15.15 -32.92 -20.28
N LYS A 202 15.39 -33.55 -21.43
CA LYS A 202 16.03 -34.86 -21.53
C LYS A 202 17.52 -34.71 -21.19
N ILE A 203 18.02 -35.61 -20.34
CA ILE A 203 19.44 -35.72 -19.99
C ILE A 203 20.14 -36.48 -21.10
#